data_AF-A0A355BC93-F1
#
_entry.id   AF-A0A355BC93-F1
#
_cell.length_a   1.000
_cell.length_b   1.000
_cell.length_c   1.000
_cell.angle_alpha   90.00
_cell.angle_beta   90.00
_cell.angle_gamma   90.00
#
_symmetry.space_group_name_H-M   'P 1'
#
loop_
_entity.id
_entity.type
_entity.pdbx_description
1 polymer ?
#
loop_
_entity_poly.entity_id
_entity_poly.type
_entity_poly.pdbx_seq_one_letter_code
_entity_poly.pdbx_strand_id
1 'polypeptide(L)'
;MKKLVFIIITLILIKPVLPVIDYVINYEYITTKLCKNIDKPILKCNGKCHLAKELAKAAQTENPLKSDKKQTFKFEIEVLFCKSISNDNSPLVLNLTINKTTDFYSNLYLSQNLSSVFHPPSFVS
;
A
#
# COMPACT_ATOMS: atom_id res chain seq x y z
N MET A 1 24.36 -8.64 37.72
CA MET A 1 24.67 -8.20 36.33
C MET A 1 25.12 -9.35 35.44
N LYS A 2 26.30 -9.95 35.63
CA LYS A 2 26.82 -11.03 34.73
C LYS A 2 25.89 -12.23 34.55
N LYS A 3 25.23 -12.72 35.62
CA LYS A 3 24.26 -13.82 35.55
C LYS A 3 23.02 -13.47 34.70
N LEU A 4 22.51 -12.23 34.81
CA LEU A 4 21.38 -11.76 34.00
C LEU A 4 21.76 -11.66 32.51
N VAL A 5 22.95 -11.15 32.21
CA VAL A 5 23.47 -11.08 30.83
C VAL A 5 23.59 -12.49 30.24
N PHE A 6 24.07 -13.46 31.02
CA PHE A 6 24.17 -14.86 30.60
C PHE A 6 22.80 -15.46 30.27
N ILE A 7 21.79 -15.23 31.13
CA ILE A 7 20.40 -15.68 30.92
C ILE A 7 19.83 -15.09 29.62
N ILE A 8 20.01 -13.80 29.40
CA ILE A 8 19.52 -13.12 28.18
C ILE A 8 20.19 -13.70 26.92
N ILE A 9 21.49 -13.93 26.95
CA ILE A 9 22.23 -14.54 25.82
C ILE A 9 21.70 -15.94 25.51
N THR A 10 21.47 -16.77 26.54
CA THR A 10 20.94 -18.13 26.36
C THR A 10 19.53 -18.14 25.76
N LEU A 11 18.67 -17.19 26.17
CA LEU A 11 17.31 -17.02 25.63
C LEU A 11 17.32 -16.64 24.14
N ILE A 12 18.26 -15.79 23.73
CA ILE A 12 18.42 -15.40 22.32
C ILE A 12 18.88 -16.59 21.47
N LEU A 13 19.81 -17.41 21.99
CA LEU A 13 20.34 -18.58 21.30
C LEU A 13 19.34 -19.74 21.18
N ILE A 14 18.31 -19.78 22.04
CA ILE A 14 17.27 -20.82 22.01
C ILE A 14 16.25 -20.60 20.88
N LYS A 15 16.06 -19.36 20.39
CA LYS A 15 15.09 -19.04 19.34
C LYS A 15 15.13 -19.97 18.11
N PRO A 16 16.28 -20.25 17.47
CA PRO A 16 16.34 -21.14 16.31
C PRO A 16 16.00 -22.61 16.62
N VAL A 17 15.98 -23.01 17.90
CA VAL A 17 15.72 -24.38 18.34
C VAL A 17 14.22 -24.65 18.51
N LEU A 18 13.39 -23.61 18.67
CA LEU A 18 11.95 -23.73 18.89
C LEU A 18 11.21 -24.58 17.82
N PRO A 19 11.45 -24.40 16.50
CA PRO A 19 10.78 -25.21 15.47
C PRO A 19 11.11 -26.70 15.54
N VAL A 20 12.30 -27.04 16.04
CA VAL A 20 12.74 -28.42 16.22
C VAL A 20 12.05 -29.05 17.43
N ILE A 21 11.90 -28.30 18.52
CA ILE A 21 11.18 -28.74 19.72
C ILE A 21 9.71 -29.03 19.36
N ASP A 22 9.04 -28.11 18.66
CA ASP A 22 7.64 -28.29 18.23
C ASP A 22 7.48 -29.51 17.32
N TYR A 23 8.47 -29.79 16.47
CA TYR A 23 8.48 -30.96 15.62
C TYR A 23 8.60 -32.27 16.39
N VAL A 24 9.41 -32.32 17.44
CA VAL A 24 9.57 -33.53 18.27
C VAL A 24 8.33 -33.76 19.12
N ILE A 25 7.79 -32.73 19.76
CA ILE A 25 6.60 -32.83 20.61
C ILE A 25 5.38 -33.25 19.79
N ASN A 26 5.17 -32.66 18.62
CA ASN A 26 4.01 -32.90 17.77
C ASN A 26 4.32 -33.86 16.60
N TYR A 27 5.33 -34.72 16.73
CA TYR A 27 5.82 -35.55 15.64
C TYR A 27 4.72 -36.40 14.98
N GLU A 28 3.88 -37.05 15.77
CA GLU A 28 2.79 -37.89 15.27
C GLU A 28 1.75 -37.07 14.49
N TYR A 29 1.35 -35.92 15.03
CA TYR A 29 0.42 -35.00 14.36
C TYR A 29 1.01 -34.47 13.04
N ILE A 30 2.29 -34.08 13.06
CA ILE A 30 2.96 -33.53 11.88
C ILE A 30 3.10 -34.59 10.79
N THR A 31 3.47 -35.82 11.15
CA THR A 31 3.67 -36.90 10.17
C THR A 31 2.34 -37.39 9.56
N THR A 32 1.25 -37.40 10.33
CA THR A 32 -0.05 -37.94 9.91
C THR A 32 -1.02 -36.92 9.32
N LYS A 33 -0.91 -35.63 9.68
CA LYS A 33 -1.86 -34.58 9.24
C LYS A 33 -1.24 -33.46 8.42
N LEU A 34 0.01 -33.08 8.71
CA LEU A 34 0.64 -31.91 8.09
C LEU A 34 1.67 -32.25 7.00
N CYS A 35 2.12 -33.50 6.95
CA CYS A 35 3.08 -33.96 5.95
C CYS A 35 2.40 -34.04 4.57
N LYS A 36 2.98 -33.39 3.55
CA LYS A 36 2.45 -33.45 2.18
C LYS A 36 2.61 -34.82 1.49
N ASN A 37 3.46 -35.68 2.05
CA ASN A 37 3.85 -36.97 1.46
C ASN A 37 3.31 -38.16 2.30
N ILE A 38 2.15 -38.01 2.95
CA ILE A 38 1.52 -39.10 3.72
C ILE A 38 1.28 -40.31 2.81
N ASP A 39 0.77 -40.08 1.60
CA ASP A 39 0.42 -41.14 0.63
C ASP A 39 1.65 -41.76 -0.07
N LYS A 40 2.86 -41.27 0.22
CA LYS A 40 4.11 -41.72 -0.41
C LYS A 40 5.15 -42.13 0.63
N PRO A 41 4.93 -43.23 1.37
CA PRO A 41 5.81 -43.69 2.45
C PRO A 41 7.22 -44.06 1.98
N ILE A 42 7.37 -44.44 0.70
CA ILE A 42 8.66 -44.78 0.07
C ILE A 42 9.66 -43.61 0.15
N LEU A 43 9.16 -42.37 0.17
CA LEU A 43 10.00 -41.16 0.24
C LEU A 43 10.56 -40.89 1.64
N LYS A 44 10.13 -41.62 2.69
CA LYS A 44 10.60 -41.48 4.08
C LYS A 44 10.67 -40.02 4.56
N CYS A 45 9.66 -39.22 4.19
CA CYS A 45 9.61 -37.79 4.48
C CYS A 45 9.49 -37.51 6.00
N ASN A 46 8.65 -38.29 6.70
CA ASN A 46 8.49 -38.20 8.15
C ASN A 46 8.22 -36.76 8.65
N GLY A 47 7.44 -35.96 7.91
CA GLY A 47 7.13 -34.59 8.33
C GLY A 47 8.29 -33.57 8.16
N LYS A 48 9.45 -33.98 7.62
CA LYS A 48 10.59 -33.08 7.37
C LYS A 48 10.24 -31.91 6.44
N CYS A 49 9.25 -32.08 5.55
CA CYS A 49 8.75 -31.00 4.71
C CYS A 49 8.10 -29.87 5.51
N HIS A 50 7.44 -30.19 6.63
CA HIS A 50 6.84 -29.20 7.51
C HIS A 50 7.92 -28.48 8.31
N LEU A 51 8.86 -29.23 8.89
CA LEU A 51 10.00 -28.68 9.62
C LEU A 51 10.82 -27.71 8.75
N ALA A 52 11.13 -28.09 7.51
CA ALA A 52 11.86 -27.22 6.58
C ALA A 52 11.11 -25.91 6.28
N LYS A 53 9.78 -25.96 6.22
CA LYS A 53 8.95 -24.75 6.00
C LYS A 53 8.99 -23.83 7.21
N GLU A 54 8.89 -24.36 8.43
CA GLU A 54 8.96 -23.55 9.66
C GLU A 54 10.36 -22.97 9.89
N LEU A 55 11.42 -23.72 9.59
CA LEU A 55 12.79 -23.21 9.62
C LEU A 55 13.03 -22.09 8.61
N ALA A 56 12.49 -22.21 7.39
CA ALA A 56 12.58 -21.17 6.38
C ALA A 56 11.82 -19.89 6.77
N LYS A 57 10.67 -20.02 7.44
CA LYS A 57 9.94 -18.87 8.00
C LYS A 57 10.74 -18.19 9.09
N ALA A 58 11.27 -18.95 10.06
CA ALA A 58 12.09 -18.42 11.14
C ALA A 58 13.28 -17.61 10.60
N ALA A 59 14.00 -18.16 9.60
CA ALA A 59 15.12 -17.49 8.94
C ALA A 59 14.75 -16.21 8.18
N GLN A 60 13.53 -16.12 7.62
CA GLN A 60 13.05 -14.90 6.95
C GLN A 60 12.75 -13.77 7.95
N THR A 61 12.22 -14.10 9.13
CA THR A 61 11.96 -13.12 10.20
C THR A 61 13.22 -12.45 10.72
N GLU A 62 14.36 -13.14 10.69
CA GLU A 62 15.65 -12.63 11.17
C GLU A 62 16.35 -11.71 10.15
N ASN A 63 15.96 -11.76 8.87
CA ASN A 63 16.50 -10.92 7.80
C ASN A 63 15.41 -10.08 7.11
N PRO A 64 14.86 -9.04 7.78
CA PRO A 64 13.89 -8.14 7.16
C PRO A 64 14.46 -7.38 5.94
N LEU A 65 15.79 -7.34 5.79
CA LEU A 65 16.50 -6.64 4.71
C LEU A 65 16.46 -7.36 3.34
N LYS A 66 16.01 -8.62 3.26
CA LYS A 66 15.91 -9.38 1.99
C LYS A 66 14.47 -9.73 1.60
N SER A 67 13.48 -9.06 2.19
CA SER A 67 12.12 -9.16 1.71
C SER A 67 11.94 -8.21 0.51
N ASP A 68 12.24 -8.69 -0.69
CA ASP A 68 11.76 -8.13 -1.97
C ASP A 68 10.22 -8.18 -2.11
N LYS A 69 9.48 -8.43 -1.02
CA LYS A 69 8.09 -8.04 -0.95
C LYS A 69 8.07 -6.54 -0.68
N LYS A 70 7.96 -5.77 -1.76
CA LYS A 70 7.24 -4.49 -1.74
C LYS A 70 6.02 -4.68 -0.84
N GLN A 71 6.10 -4.21 0.41
CA GLN A 71 4.91 -3.89 1.17
C GLN A 71 4.27 -2.74 0.42
N THR A 72 3.49 -3.08 -0.61
CA THR A 72 2.55 -2.16 -1.19
C THR A 72 1.53 -1.91 -0.10
N PHE A 73 1.76 -0.89 0.73
CA PHE A 73 0.70 -0.23 1.45
C PHE A 73 -0.34 0.15 0.39
N LYS A 74 -1.44 -0.61 0.30
CA LYS A 74 -2.58 -0.23 -0.51
C LYS A 74 -3.22 0.96 0.19
N PHE A 75 -2.74 2.15 -0.13
CA PHE A 75 -3.49 3.37 0.12
C PHE A 75 -4.57 3.40 -0.97
N GLU A 76 -5.81 3.11 -0.62
CA GLU A 76 -6.94 3.34 -1.51
C GLU A 76 -7.16 4.84 -1.59
N ILE A 77 -6.54 5.49 -2.58
CA ILE A 77 -6.79 6.89 -2.89
C ILE A 77 -8.06 6.91 -3.73
N GLU A 78 -9.18 7.24 -3.12
CA GLU A 78 -10.45 7.48 -3.82
C GLU A 78 -10.40 8.89 -4.44
N VAL A 79 -10.13 8.97 -5.74
CA VAL A 79 -10.15 10.24 -6.48
C VAL A 79 -11.59 10.61 -6.75
N LEU A 80 -12.18 11.45 -5.87
CA LEU A 80 -13.59 11.87 -5.94
C LEU A 80 -13.90 12.71 -7.19
N PHE A 81 -12.93 13.44 -7.74
CA PHE A 81 -13.13 14.24 -8.94
C PHE A 81 -11.80 14.59 -9.62
N CYS A 82 -11.69 14.31 -10.92
CA CYS A 82 -10.58 14.75 -11.76
C CYS A 82 -11.13 15.27 -13.09
N LYS A 83 -11.02 16.58 -13.34
CA LYS A 83 -11.41 17.22 -14.60
C LYS A 83 -10.16 17.71 -15.31
N SER A 84 -9.86 17.17 -16.47
CA SER A 84 -8.84 17.72 -17.36
C SER A 84 -9.36 19.01 -17.98
N ILE A 85 -8.66 20.12 -17.77
CA ILE A 85 -8.94 21.38 -18.46
C ILE A 85 -8.23 21.31 -19.80
N SER A 86 -8.97 21.17 -20.89
CA SER A 86 -8.44 21.36 -22.24
C SER A 86 -8.23 22.85 -22.45
N ASN A 87 -6.99 23.26 -22.72
CA ASN A 87 -6.64 24.64 -22.98
C ASN A 87 -7.04 24.97 -24.43
N ASP A 88 -8.31 25.29 -24.65
CA ASP A 88 -8.78 25.74 -25.95
C ASP A 88 -8.27 27.17 -26.19
N ASN A 89 -7.13 27.26 -26.88
CA ASN A 89 -6.55 28.53 -27.33
C ASN A 89 -7.39 29.10 -28.49
N SER A 90 -8.63 29.49 -28.23
CA SER A 90 -9.37 30.33 -29.15
C SER A 90 -9.00 31.79 -28.86
N PRO A 91 -8.53 32.57 -29.86
CA PRO A 91 -8.23 33.97 -29.66
C PRO A 91 -9.54 34.73 -29.41
N LEU A 92 -9.67 35.31 -28.22
CA LEU A 92 -10.75 36.22 -27.86
C LEU A 92 -10.69 37.46 -28.77
N VAL A 93 -11.64 37.60 -29.70
CA VAL A 93 -11.81 38.85 -30.46
C VAL A 93 -12.72 39.77 -29.66
N LEU A 94 -12.14 40.80 -29.04
CA LEU A 94 -12.89 41.80 -28.29
C LEU A 94 -13.12 43.05 -29.15
N ASN A 95 -14.34 43.23 -29.67
CA ASN A 95 -14.73 44.45 -30.37
C ASN A 95 -15.25 45.48 -29.35
N LEU A 96 -14.40 46.42 -28.94
CA LEU A 96 -14.80 47.55 -28.10
C LEU A 96 -15.23 48.73 -28.98
N THR A 97 -16.54 48.97 -29.05
CA THR A 97 -17.07 50.21 -29.65
C THR A 97 -17.13 51.29 -28.56
N ILE A 98 -16.16 52.20 -28.56
CA ILE A 98 -16.13 53.31 -27.60
C ILE A 98 -17.00 54.45 -28.16
N ASN A 99 -18.23 54.57 -27.64
CA ASN A 99 -19.05 55.76 -27.89
C ASN A 99 -18.63 56.85 -26.89
N LYS A 100 -18.18 57.99 -27.45
CA LYS A 100 -17.62 59.12 -26.69
C LYS A 100 -18.74 59.89 -26.00
N THR A 101 -18.94 59.69 -24.72
CA THR A 101 -19.71 60.61 -23.86
C THR A 101 -18.88 60.99 -22.65
N THR A 102 -18.82 62.29 -22.40
CA THR A 102 -18.03 62.95 -21.38
C THR A 102 -18.65 62.74 -20.00
N ASP A 103 -18.25 61.68 -19.32
CA ASP A 103 -18.28 61.60 -17.85
C ASP A 103 -17.19 60.63 -17.41
N PHE A 104 -16.40 61.06 -16.43
CA PHE A 104 -15.15 60.43 -16.01
C PHE A 104 -15.40 59.17 -15.19
N TYR A 105 -15.76 58.08 -15.87
CA TYR A 105 -15.56 56.73 -15.36
C TYR A 105 -15.49 55.76 -16.55
N SER A 106 -14.28 55.38 -16.95
CA SER A 106 -14.08 54.29 -17.90
C SER A 106 -14.11 52.97 -17.13
N ASN A 107 -15.25 52.28 -17.16
CA ASN A 107 -15.33 50.92 -16.65
C ASN A 107 -14.59 49.98 -17.62
N LEU A 108 -13.30 49.77 -17.36
CA LEU A 108 -12.43 48.86 -18.11
C LEU A 108 -12.47 47.43 -17.54
N TYR A 109 -13.45 47.12 -16.69
CA TYR A 109 -13.60 45.79 -16.12
C TYR A 109 -14.05 44.82 -17.22
N LEU A 110 -13.06 44.16 -17.81
CA LEU A 110 -13.26 43.00 -18.64
C LEU A 110 -13.19 41.77 -17.72
N SER A 111 -14.34 41.28 -17.26
CA SER A 111 -14.37 39.96 -16.62
C SER A 111 -13.97 38.91 -17.65
N GLN A 112 -12.71 38.47 -17.63
CA GLN A 112 -12.21 37.37 -18.47
C GLN A 112 -12.70 36.02 -17.94
N ASN A 113 -14.00 35.92 -17.65
CA ASN A 113 -14.63 34.65 -17.32
C ASN A 113 -15.43 34.17 -18.55
N LEU A 114 -14.69 33.67 -19.53
CA LEU A 114 -15.27 32.94 -20.69
C LEU A 114 -15.73 31.54 -20.28
N SER A 115 -15.36 31.09 -19.10
CA SER A 115 -15.95 29.93 -18.45
C SER A 115 -17.19 30.34 -17.68
N SER A 116 -18.37 29.94 -18.15
CA SER A 116 -19.54 29.82 -17.27
C SER A 116 -19.23 28.72 -16.25
N VAL A 117 -18.55 29.09 -15.17
CA VAL A 117 -18.32 28.20 -14.04
C VAL A 117 -19.64 28.09 -13.30
N PHE A 118 -20.23 26.90 -13.44
CA PHE A 118 -21.47 26.41 -12.85
C PHE A 118 -21.99 27.23 -11.66
N HIS A 119 -22.85 28.21 -11.94
CA HIS A 119 -23.68 28.83 -10.93
C HIS A 119 -25.08 28.20 -11.00
N PRO A 120 -25.71 27.91 -9.85
CA PRO A 120 -27.07 27.38 -9.84
C PRO A 120 -28.01 28.34 -10.60
N PRO A 121 -29.07 27.82 -11.25
CA PRO A 121 -29.99 28.64 -12.03
C PRO A 121 -30.58 29.75 -11.16
N SER A 122 -30.50 31.00 -11.63
CA SER A 122 -30.94 32.19 -10.91
C SER A 122 -32.45 32.44 -10.96
N PHE A 123 -33.22 31.49 -11.50
CA PHE A 123 -34.68 31.54 -11.49
C PHE A 123 -35.24 30.24 -10.93
N VAL A 124 -35.86 30.35 -9.75
CA VAL A 124 -36.95 29.47 -9.32
C VAL A 124 -38.20 30.31 -9.54
N SER A 125 -39.08 29.86 -10.44
CA SER A 125 -40.43 30.37 -10.78
C SER A 125 -40.88 31.69 -10.15
#